data_AF-A0A2H3KI86-F1
#
_entry.id   AF-A0A2H3KI86-F1
#
_cell.length_a   1.000
_cell.length_b   1.000
_cell.length_c   1.000
_cell.angle_alpha   90.00
_cell.angle_beta   90.00
_cell.angle_gamma   90.00
#
_symmetry.space_group_name_H-M   'P 1'
#
loop_
_entity.id
_entity.type
_entity.pdbx_description
1 polymer ?
#
loop_
_entity_poly.entity_id
_entity_poly.type
_entity_poly.pdbx_seq_one_letter_code
_entity_poly.pdbx_strand_id
1 'polypeptide(L)'
;MNRVTSKVSDYLPQGIVLGFGDRYWAFSRDLLAYQQAPTAAERTRLEDAFDALVEDETGYAALDDRISKTADKRAQLLAVLKHPDIPLHNNAMELAARRRVRKRDVSFGPQSRTGARAWDTFQTLAATAAKLGVGFFHYLHDRIVTPATTPTFAERLAQRAGVGMQPAA
;
A
#
# COMPACT_ATOMS: atom_id res chain seq x y z
N MET A 1 -6.89 -4.57 5.09
CA MET A 1 -6.22 -5.22 6.25
C MET A 1 -6.98 -6.47 6.72
N ASN A 2 -7.49 -7.32 5.82
CA ASN A 2 -8.42 -8.43 6.15
C ASN A 2 -7.74 -9.80 6.33
N ARG A 3 -6.42 -9.83 6.59
CA ARG A 3 -5.59 -11.04 6.39
C ARG A 3 -4.93 -11.62 7.64
N VAL A 4 -5.07 -10.99 8.80
CA VAL A 4 -4.43 -11.52 10.03
C VAL A 4 -5.22 -12.72 10.58
N THR A 5 -6.55 -12.75 10.43
CA THR A 5 -7.40 -13.80 11.04
C THR A 5 -7.93 -14.86 10.07
N SER A 6 -7.98 -14.59 8.76
CA SER A 6 -8.71 -15.45 7.80
C SER A 6 -8.03 -16.78 7.43
N LYS A 7 -6.74 -16.97 7.74
CA LYS A 7 -5.98 -18.15 7.24
C LYS A 7 -5.57 -19.17 8.31
N VAL A 8 -5.97 -18.96 9.57
CA VAL A 8 -5.55 -19.80 10.72
C VAL A 8 -6.75 -20.38 11.48
N SER A 9 -7.98 -20.13 10.99
CA SER A 9 -9.21 -20.42 11.73
C SER A 9 -9.58 -21.90 11.81
N ASP A 10 -9.05 -22.76 10.93
CA ASP A 10 -9.59 -24.12 10.77
C ASP A 10 -9.03 -25.13 11.80
N TYR A 11 -7.98 -24.78 12.55
CA TYR A 11 -7.29 -25.72 13.46
C TYR A 11 -6.92 -25.15 14.84
N LEU A 12 -7.42 -23.95 15.20
CA LEU A 12 -7.13 -23.31 16.48
C LEU A 12 -8.37 -23.23 17.38
N PRO A 13 -8.24 -23.28 18.71
CA PRO A 13 -9.35 -22.99 19.60
C PRO A 13 -9.82 -21.56 19.37
N GLN A 14 -11.06 -21.44 18.89
CA GLN A 14 -11.62 -20.19 18.38
C GLN A 14 -11.52 -19.05 19.40
N GLY A 15 -11.65 -19.34 20.70
CA GLY A 15 -11.57 -18.33 21.76
C GLY A 15 -10.24 -17.57 21.83
N ILE A 16 -9.11 -18.25 21.58
CA ILE A 16 -7.77 -17.63 21.69
C ILE A 16 -7.48 -16.75 20.47
N VAL A 17 -7.86 -17.22 19.27
CA VAL A 17 -7.75 -16.45 18.03
C VAL A 17 -8.64 -15.21 18.07
N LEU A 18 -9.87 -15.34 18.55
CA LEU A 18 -10.80 -14.23 18.71
C LEU A 18 -10.24 -13.21 19.72
N GLY A 19 -9.72 -13.66 20.86
CA GLY A 19 -9.12 -12.79 21.88
C GLY A 19 -7.94 -11.96 21.36
N PHE A 20 -6.99 -12.57 20.65
CA PHE A 20 -5.90 -11.81 20.01
C PHE A 20 -6.44 -10.84 18.95
N GLY A 21 -7.35 -11.32 18.09
CA GLY A 21 -7.96 -10.50 17.04
C GLY A 21 -8.64 -9.25 17.58
N ASP A 22 -9.39 -9.37 18.67
CA ASP A 22 -10.08 -8.24 19.30
C ASP A 22 -9.11 -7.18 19.82
N ARG A 23 -8.01 -7.59 20.46
CA ARG A 23 -6.95 -6.66 20.90
C ARG A 23 -6.24 -6.00 19.72
N TYR A 24 -5.93 -6.76 18.68
CA TYR A 24 -5.32 -6.22 17.45
C TYR A 24 -6.24 -5.19 16.78
N TRP A 25 -7.55 -5.46 16.74
CA TRP A 25 -8.53 -4.52 16.20
C TRP A 25 -8.71 -3.29 17.09
N ALA A 26 -8.66 -3.44 18.41
CA ALA A 26 -8.66 -2.32 19.35
C ALA A 26 -7.45 -1.41 19.09
N PHE A 27 -6.25 -1.99 19.03
CA PHE A 27 -5.03 -1.27 18.67
C PHE A 27 -5.15 -0.53 17.32
N SER A 28 -5.73 -1.18 16.31
CA SER A 28 -5.95 -0.56 15.00
C SER A 28 -6.91 0.64 15.05
N ARG A 29 -7.93 0.61 15.91
CA ARG A 29 -8.83 1.75 16.14
C ARG A 29 -8.12 2.89 16.87
N ASP A 30 -7.24 2.58 17.81
CA ASP A 30 -6.45 3.58 18.51
C ASP A 30 -5.50 4.30 17.54
N LEU A 31 -4.87 3.58 16.61
CA LEU A 31 -4.07 4.20 15.53
C LEU A 31 -4.90 5.16 14.68
N LEU A 32 -6.15 4.81 14.35
CA LEU A 32 -7.05 5.70 13.60
C LEU A 32 -7.41 6.96 14.39
N ALA A 33 -7.65 6.83 15.70
CA ALA A 33 -7.90 7.98 16.58
C ALA A 33 -6.68 8.89 16.68
N TYR A 34 -5.48 8.31 16.78
CA TYR A 34 -4.21 9.06 16.79
C TYR A 34 -4.02 9.91 15.53
N GLN A 35 -4.43 9.44 14.35
CA GLN A 35 -4.35 10.25 13.12
C GLN A 35 -5.13 11.57 13.21
N GLN A 36 -6.19 11.63 14.03
CA GLN A 36 -7.02 12.83 14.20
C GLN A 36 -6.43 13.83 15.20
N ALA A 37 -5.69 13.33 16.21
CA ALA A 37 -5.12 14.16 17.27
C ALA A 37 -3.76 13.60 17.74
N PRO A 38 -2.71 13.71 16.91
CA PRO A 38 -1.41 13.13 17.23
C PRO A 38 -0.73 13.89 18.37
N THR A 39 -0.38 13.18 19.45
CA THR A 39 0.38 13.74 20.58
C THR A 39 1.58 12.86 20.89
N ALA A 40 2.61 13.46 21.51
CA ALA A 40 3.81 12.72 21.90
C ALA A 40 3.50 11.63 22.95
N ALA A 41 2.62 11.94 23.92
CA ALA A 41 2.21 10.98 24.94
C ALA A 41 1.46 9.78 24.33
N GLU A 42 0.52 10.05 23.41
CA GLU A 42 -0.25 8.99 22.75
C GLU A 42 0.61 8.16 21.81
N ARG A 43 1.61 8.78 21.16
CA ARG A 43 2.60 8.05 20.37
C ARG A 43 3.34 7.01 21.22
N THR A 44 3.87 7.41 22.37
CA THR A 44 4.59 6.48 23.27
C THR A 44 3.66 5.38 23.77
N ARG A 45 2.43 5.72 24.20
CA ARG A 45 1.42 4.73 24.60
C ARG A 45 1.17 3.69 23.51
N LEU A 46 1.08 4.11 22.25
CA LEU A 46 0.83 3.23 21.10
C LEU A 46 2.04 2.37 20.74
N GLU A 47 3.27 2.88 20.90
CA GLU A 47 4.49 2.08 20.77
C GLU A 47 4.51 0.96 21.81
N ASP A 48 4.29 1.29 23.08
CA ASP A 48 4.26 0.32 24.17
C ASP A 48 3.11 -0.69 24.02
N ALA A 49 1.92 -0.23 23.61
CA ALA A 49 0.77 -1.08 23.37
C ALA A 49 0.98 -2.06 22.20
N PHE A 50 1.74 -1.65 21.17
CA PHE A 50 2.12 -2.56 20.09
C PHE A 50 3.10 -3.62 20.57
N ASP A 51 4.12 -3.21 21.34
CA ASP A 51 5.14 -4.12 21.86
C ASP A 51 4.49 -5.18 22.76
N ALA A 52 3.62 -4.76 23.69
CA ALA A 52 2.83 -5.67 24.52
C ALA A 52 1.91 -6.60 23.71
N LEU A 53 1.38 -6.15 22.57
CA LEU A 53 0.53 -6.96 21.70
C LEU A 53 1.32 -8.07 21.00
N VAL A 54 2.58 -7.82 20.63
CA VAL A 54 3.41 -8.77 19.85
C VAL A 54 4.34 -9.64 20.69
N GLU A 55 4.51 -9.32 21.98
CA GLU A 55 5.20 -10.17 22.95
C GLU A 55 4.31 -11.29 23.52
N ASP A 56 3.01 -11.30 23.22
CA ASP A 56 2.07 -12.31 23.73
C ASP A 56 2.36 -13.71 23.15
N GLU A 57 2.65 -14.66 24.04
CA GLU A 57 2.79 -16.08 23.70
C GLU A 57 1.48 -16.80 23.97
N THR A 58 0.83 -17.26 22.92
CA THR A 58 -0.51 -17.85 23.03
C THR A 58 -0.48 -19.36 23.31
N GLY A 59 0.68 -20.00 23.16
CA GLY A 59 0.86 -21.44 23.24
C GLY A 59 0.41 -22.19 21.97
N TYR A 60 0.05 -21.45 20.91
CA TYR A 60 -0.33 -22.00 19.62
C TYR A 60 0.64 -21.56 18.56
N ALA A 61 1.54 -22.47 18.18
CA ALA A 61 2.64 -22.19 17.25
C ALA A 61 2.20 -21.49 15.95
N ALA A 62 1.03 -21.83 15.41
CA ALA A 62 0.50 -21.20 14.19
C ALA A 62 0.06 -19.74 14.40
N LEU A 63 -0.44 -19.39 15.59
CA LEU A 63 -0.79 -18.01 15.94
C LEU A 63 0.47 -17.23 16.34
N ASP A 64 1.34 -17.82 17.16
CA ASP A 64 2.60 -17.21 17.59
C ASP A 64 3.50 -16.86 16.38
N ASP A 65 3.56 -17.72 15.35
CA ASP A 65 4.22 -17.42 14.08
C ASP A 65 3.63 -16.19 13.35
N ARG A 66 2.31 -15.95 13.46
CA ARG A 66 1.67 -14.75 12.89
C ARG A 66 1.96 -13.51 13.71
N ILE A 67 2.01 -13.63 15.03
CA ILE A 67 2.36 -12.55 15.95
C ILE A 67 3.80 -12.12 15.68
N SER A 68 4.74 -13.07 15.61
CA SER A 68 6.14 -12.82 15.25
C SER A 68 6.28 -12.11 13.89
N LYS A 69 5.58 -12.56 12.85
CA LYS A 69 5.56 -11.87 11.53
C LYS A 69 4.96 -10.47 11.58
N THR A 70 4.14 -10.18 12.58
CA THR A 70 3.59 -8.83 12.82
C THR A 70 4.64 -7.97 13.53
N ALA A 71 5.35 -8.52 14.51
CA ALA A 71 6.50 -7.88 15.17
C ALA A 71 7.58 -7.47 14.15
N ASP A 72 7.92 -8.34 13.21
CA ASP A 72 8.90 -8.07 12.14
C ASP A 72 8.54 -6.84 11.28
N LYS A 73 7.25 -6.48 11.25
CA LYS A 73 6.72 -5.34 10.47
C LYS A 73 6.48 -4.10 11.32
N ARG A 74 6.94 -4.06 12.57
CA ARG A 74 6.77 -2.94 13.51
C ARG A 74 7.02 -1.58 12.85
N ALA A 75 8.16 -1.41 12.18
CA ALA A 75 8.54 -0.14 11.55
C ALA A 75 7.52 0.32 10.49
N GLN A 76 6.92 -0.61 9.75
CA GLN A 76 5.94 -0.32 8.70
C GLN A 76 4.55 -0.06 9.29
N LEU A 77 4.15 -0.85 10.29
CA LEU A 77 2.86 -0.73 10.96
C LEU A 77 2.76 0.53 11.82
N LEU A 78 3.86 0.93 12.46
CA LEU A 78 3.93 2.14 13.28
C LEU A 78 4.42 3.39 12.52
N ALA A 79 4.61 3.31 11.20
CA ALA A 79 5.02 4.46 10.39
C ALA A 79 4.06 5.65 10.52
N VAL A 80 2.77 5.37 10.75
CA VAL A 80 1.71 6.37 11.00
C VAL A 80 2.02 7.26 12.21
N LEU A 81 2.76 6.76 13.18
CA LEU A 81 3.12 7.52 14.38
C LEU A 81 4.03 8.70 14.02
N LYS A 82 4.89 8.52 13.01
CA LYS A 82 5.77 9.57 12.46
C LYS A 82 5.07 10.42 11.40
N HIS A 83 4.21 9.81 10.59
CA HIS A 83 3.49 10.44 9.50
C HIS A 83 1.99 10.18 9.63
N PRO A 84 1.26 10.94 10.47
CA PRO A 84 -0.16 10.70 10.73
C PRO A 84 -1.06 10.81 9.48
N ASP A 85 -0.56 11.44 8.42
CA ASP A 85 -1.22 11.62 7.13
C ASP A 85 -1.24 10.37 6.23
N ILE A 86 -0.37 9.38 6.51
CA ILE A 86 -0.33 8.17 5.67
C ILE A 86 -1.55 7.27 5.94
N PRO A 87 -2.18 6.68 4.91
CA PRO A 87 -3.30 5.77 5.13
C PRO A 87 -2.88 4.51 5.88
N LEU A 88 -3.66 4.10 6.89
CA LEU A 88 -3.50 2.82 7.60
C LEU A 88 -3.96 1.60 6.80
N HIS A 89 -4.54 1.82 5.62
CA HIS A 89 -4.97 0.78 4.71
C HIS A 89 -4.22 0.84 3.39
N ASN A 90 -4.05 -0.31 2.75
CA ASN A 90 -3.41 -0.44 1.46
C ASN A 90 -4.39 -0.33 0.27
N ASN A 91 -5.62 0.13 0.48
CA ASN A 91 -6.70 0.11 -0.52
C ASN A 91 -6.29 0.70 -1.88
N ALA A 92 -5.62 1.86 -1.90
CA ALA A 92 -5.16 2.48 -3.15
C ALA A 92 -4.17 1.59 -3.92
N MET A 93 -3.24 0.95 -3.20
CA MET A 93 -2.27 0.01 -3.79
C MET A 93 -2.97 -1.25 -4.30
N GLU A 94 -3.91 -1.81 -3.53
CA GLU A 94 -4.69 -2.98 -3.96
C GLU A 94 -5.52 -2.68 -5.22
N LEU A 95 -6.20 -1.52 -5.27
CA LEU A 95 -6.97 -1.08 -6.44
C LEU A 95 -6.08 -0.92 -7.67
N ALA A 96 -4.87 -0.37 -7.52
CA ALA A 96 -3.90 -0.27 -8.60
C ALA A 96 -3.48 -1.66 -9.11
N ALA A 97 -3.17 -2.59 -8.19
CA ALA A 97 -2.78 -3.96 -8.54
C ALA A 97 -3.90 -4.75 -9.23
N ARG A 98 -5.18 -4.50 -8.89
CA ARG A 98 -6.33 -5.17 -9.52
C ARG A 98 -6.38 -4.97 -11.03
N ARG A 99 -5.96 -3.82 -11.55
CA ARG A 99 -5.92 -3.57 -13.01
C ARG A 99 -4.99 -4.56 -13.70
N ARG A 100 -3.81 -4.80 -13.12
CA ARG A 100 -2.84 -5.78 -13.63
C ARG A 100 -3.37 -7.21 -13.56
N VAL A 101 -4.00 -7.57 -12.45
CA VAL A 101 -4.58 -8.92 -12.28
C VAL A 101 -5.67 -9.18 -13.32
N ARG A 102 -6.60 -8.23 -13.51
CA ARG A 102 -7.66 -8.33 -14.54
C ARG A 102 -7.08 -8.41 -15.95
N LYS A 103 -6.05 -7.61 -16.26
CA LYS A 103 -5.38 -7.68 -17.58
C LYS A 103 -4.71 -9.03 -17.81
N ARG A 104 -4.05 -9.59 -16.80
CA ARG A 104 -3.46 -10.93 -16.88
C ARG A 104 -4.51 -12.00 -17.12
N ASP A 105 -5.63 -11.92 -16.40
CA ASP A 105 -6.75 -12.86 -16.50
C ASP A 105 -7.34 -12.88 -17.92
N VAL A 106 -7.66 -11.70 -18.47
CA VAL A 106 -8.28 -11.57 -19.80
C VAL A 106 -7.32 -11.88 -20.95
N SER A 107 -6.02 -11.61 -20.78
CA SER A 107 -5.03 -11.75 -21.87
C SER A 107 -4.06 -12.91 -21.67
N PHE A 108 -4.35 -13.84 -20.76
CA PHE A 108 -3.51 -15.00 -20.40
C PHE A 108 -2.05 -14.65 -20.05
N GLY A 109 -1.83 -13.43 -19.58
CA GLY A 109 -0.50 -12.91 -19.26
C GLY A 109 0.45 -12.75 -20.47
N PRO A 110 1.63 -12.16 -20.25
CA PRO A 110 2.64 -12.02 -21.28
C PRO A 110 3.30 -13.38 -21.61
N GLN A 111 3.45 -13.69 -22.90
CA GLN A 111 4.05 -14.93 -23.40
C GLN A 111 5.58 -14.84 -23.59
N SER A 112 6.17 -13.67 -23.34
CA SER A 112 7.61 -13.44 -23.45
C SER A 112 8.07 -12.41 -22.43
N ARG A 113 9.38 -12.41 -22.13
CA ARG A 113 9.99 -11.40 -21.25
C ARG A 113 9.81 -9.98 -21.79
N THR A 114 9.93 -9.80 -23.10
CA THR A 114 9.70 -8.51 -23.75
C THR A 114 8.25 -8.07 -23.61
N GLY A 115 7.29 -8.98 -23.79
CA GLY A 115 5.88 -8.71 -23.56
C GLY A 115 5.59 -8.32 -22.11
N ALA A 116 6.23 -8.98 -21.14
CA ALA A 116 6.09 -8.66 -19.72
C ALA A 116 6.60 -7.24 -19.41
N ARG A 117 7.78 -6.88 -19.93
CA ARG A 117 8.35 -5.53 -19.79
C ARG A 117 7.46 -4.47 -20.43
N ALA A 118 6.92 -4.73 -21.62
CA ALA A 118 5.99 -3.82 -22.28
C ALA A 118 4.74 -3.60 -21.42
N TRP A 119 4.15 -4.67 -20.88
CA TRP A 119 3.00 -4.58 -19.98
C TRP A 119 3.30 -3.74 -18.73
N ASP A 120 4.43 -3.98 -18.06
CA ASP A 120 4.84 -3.21 -16.88
C ASP A 120 4.97 -1.72 -17.18
N THR A 121 5.62 -1.41 -18.31
CA THR A 121 5.82 -0.04 -18.79
C THR A 121 4.49 0.66 -19.06
N PHE A 122 3.64 0.07 -19.91
CA PHE A 122 2.38 0.68 -20.30
C PHE A 122 1.37 0.77 -19.15
N GLN A 123 1.35 -0.19 -18.22
CA GLN A 123 0.53 -0.10 -17.02
C GLN A 123 0.97 1.05 -16.11
N THR A 124 2.29 1.24 -15.93
CA THR A 124 2.84 2.36 -15.15
C THR A 124 2.53 3.70 -15.79
N LEU A 125 2.70 3.81 -17.11
CA LEU A 125 2.35 5.02 -17.86
C LEU A 125 0.85 5.34 -17.79
N ALA A 126 -0.02 4.34 -17.98
CA ALA A 126 -1.46 4.52 -17.87
C ALA A 126 -1.91 4.92 -16.45
N ALA A 127 -1.30 4.35 -15.41
CA ALA A 127 -1.56 4.73 -14.03
C ALA A 127 -1.11 6.17 -13.74
N THR A 128 0.04 6.59 -14.28
CA THR A 128 0.56 7.96 -14.14
C THR A 128 -0.34 8.97 -14.86
N ALA A 129 -0.76 8.66 -16.08
CA ALA A 129 -1.72 9.46 -16.84
C ALA A 129 -3.02 9.68 -16.05
N ALA A 130 -3.57 8.60 -15.46
CA ALA A 130 -4.78 8.68 -14.65
C ALA A 130 -4.58 9.57 -13.40
N LYS A 131 -3.44 9.48 -12.71
CA LYS A 131 -3.12 10.36 -11.56
C LYS A 131 -2.99 11.83 -11.94
N LEU A 132 -2.51 12.11 -13.16
CA LEU A 132 -2.39 13.45 -13.72
C LEU A 132 -3.69 13.99 -14.33
N GLY A 133 -4.74 13.16 -14.43
CA GLY A 133 -6.01 13.54 -15.04
C GLY A 133 -5.95 13.67 -16.57
N VAL A 134 -5.00 13.01 -17.22
CA VAL A 134 -4.82 13.06 -18.69
C VAL A 134 -5.23 11.75 -19.35
N GLY A 135 -5.91 11.84 -20.50
CA GLY A 135 -6.26 10.68 -21.30
C GLY A 135 -5.02 10.02 -21.89
N PHE A 136 -4.73 8.77 -21.52
CA PHE A 136 -3.48 8.09 -21.91
C PHE A 136 -3.31 7.98 -23.43
N PHE A 137 -4.36 7.65 -24.17
CA PHE A 137 -4.31 7.53 -25.63
C PHE A 137 -4.04 8.88 -26.32
N HIS A 138 -4.74 9.94 -25.90
CA HIS A 138 -4.49 11.29 -26.43
C HIS A 138 -3.06 11.74 -26.12
N TYR A 139 -2.61 11.53 -24.88
CA TYR A 139 -1.22 11.83 -24.51
C TYR A 139 -0.22 11.07 -25.38
N LEU A 140 -0.42 9.77 -25.62
CA LEU A 140 0.50 8.97 -26.43
C LEU A 140 0.52 9.45 -27.89
N HIS A 141 -0.66 9.73 -28.45
CA HIS A 141 -0.80 10.30 -29.79
C HIS A 141 -0.04 11.63 -29.90
N ASP A 142 -0.29 12.57 -29.00
CA ASP A 142 0.33 13.90 -29.01
C ASP A 142 1.84 13.80 -28.79
N ARG A 143 2.30 12.85 -27.95
CA ARG A 143 3.75 12.59 -27.80
C ARG A 143 4.40 12.06 -29.07
N ILE A 144 3.66 11.40 -29.96
CA ILE A 144 4.19 10.91 -31.24
C ILE A 144 4.12 12.02 -32.31
N VAL A 145 3.01 12.75 -32.39
CA VAL A 145 2.77 13.74 -33.46
C VAL A 145 3.42 15.09 -33.16
N THR A 146 3.36 15.57 -31.92
CA THR A 146 3.80 16.91 -31.51
C THR A 146 4.69 16.86 -30.26
N PRO A 147 5.83 16.14 -30.28
CA PRO A 147 6.67 15.94 -29.11
C PRO A 147 7.22 17.25 -28.53
N ALA A 148 7.55 18.24 -29.37
CA ALA A 148 8.13 19.51 -28.95
C ALA A 148 7.16 20.38 -28.13
N THR A 149 5.86 20.20 -28.29
CA THR A 149 4.82 20.99 -27.60
C THR A 149 4.03 20.18 -26.59
N THR A 150 4.32 18.88 -26.44
CA THR A 150 3.59 17.98 -25.54
C THR A 150 4.45 17.66 -24.32
N PRO A 151 4.16 18.25 -23.15
CA PRO A 151 4.93 17.99 -21.94
C PRO A 151 4.87 16.51 -21.55
N THR A 152 6.02 15.94 -21.24
CA THR A 152 6.20 14.62 -20.66
C THR A 152 5.46 14.50 -19.32
N PHE A 153 5.22 13.25 -18.88
CA PHE A 153 4.69 13.04 -17.53
C PHE A 153 5.61 13.58 -16.44
N ALA A 154 6.94 13.55 -16.63
CA ALA A 154 7.89 14.10 -15.67
C ALA A 154 7.72 15.62 -15.53
N GLU A 155 7.64 16.35 -16.64
CA GLU A 155 7.41 17.80 -16.63
C GLU A 155 6.05 18.15 -16.01
N ARG A 156 4.99 17.40 -16.34
CA ARG A 156 3.66 17.60 -15.73
C ARG A 156 3.67 17.35 -14.22
N LEU A 157 4.43 16.35 -13.76
CA LEU A 157 4.59 16.07 -12.33
C LEU A 157 5.35 17.20 -11.63
N ALA A 158 6.46 17.66 -12.22
CA ALA A 158 7.23 18.77 -11.69
C ALA A 158 6.40 20.06 -11.60
N GLN A 159 5.63 20.37 -12.66
CA GLN A 159 4.71 21.50 -12.68
C GLN A 159 3.66 21.41 -11.56
N ARG A 160 3.06 20.23 -11.36
CA ARG A 160 2.07 20.02 -10.30
C ARG A 160 2.67 20.07 -8.90
N ALA A 161 3.94 19.68 -8.75
CA ALA A 161 4.68 19.74 -7.50
C ALA A 161 5.27 21.13 -7.21
N GLY A 162 5.19 22.08 -8.17
CA GLY A 162 5.82 23.40 -8.04
C GLY A 162 7.36 23.36 -8.09
N VAL A 163 7.94 22.29 -8.65
CA VAL A 163 9.39 22.14 -8.77
C VAL A 163 9.83 22.58 -10.17
N GLY A 164 10.80 23.50 -10.23
CA GLY A 164 11.41 23.90 -11.50
C GLY A 164 12.20 22.72 -12.09
N MET A 165 11.81 22.27 -13.29
CA MET A 165 12.53 21.23 -14.01
C MET A 165 13.43 21.87 -15.07
N GLN A 166 14.70 21.46 -15.12
CA GLN A 166 15.53 21.76 -16.29
C GLN A 166 15.05 20.89 -17.46
N PRO A 167 14.91 21.45 -18.68
CA PRO A 167 14.53 20.67 -19.84
C PRO A 167 15.55 19.56 -20.08
N ALA A 168 15.06 18.37 -20.44
CA ALA A 168 15.93 17.26 -20.81
C ALA A 168 16.71 17.63 -22.08
N ALA A 169 18.03 17.42 -22.05
CA ALA A 169 18.94 17.62 -23.17
C ALA A 169 18.64 16.70 -24.36
#